data_AF-A0A973WSR8-F1
#
_entry.id   AF-A0A973WSR8-F1
#
_cell.length_a   1.000
_cell.length_b   1.000
_cell.length_c   1.000
_cell.angle_alpha   90.00
_cell.angle_beta   90.00
_cell.angle_gamma   90.00
#
_symmetry.space_group_name_H-M   'P 1'
#
loop_
_entity.id
_entity.type
_entity.pdbx_description
1 polymer ?
#
loop_
_entity_poly.entity_id
_entity_poly.type
_entity_poly.pdbx_seq_one_letter_code
_entity_poly.pdbx_strand_id
1 'polypeptide(L)'
;MNALSASAPCLRRTSLSRALAIRRTLKLAAWLTASIWLSAQPALSGPVEEPCPTDTISILPDEPIQPAVDRAEVGAAFCLKNGIHRSQAVRPRKNQRFYGEGRTILNGSRILTDFSREGTYWVAGGQNQQGRRVGSCVRSAPACNLPEAVFVDDVPLAQVLTKNDVTSDRFYFDHSTGKIFLANDPSAHKVEVTVAAFAFDSTAPGILIKNLIIEKYASVGQKGAVQAQDANGWVVENCELRLNSAAGIAVGSGTRIRDCDIHHNGQIGITGVGRDVVIERNRVFANNTREFNPNWEAGGVKLAVSSNVVMRDNRVYDNRGPGLWCDIECRDVLYEGNIAEGNSEAGIFHEISFAAVIRNNKLRHNGLGKGGFWGNNLLIAASQDVDVYGNELIVSAGKCGVILVDQGRRTKSGELYKTRNNHIHDNDMKFEGAVCAGAASDVGPDNANADVIETGNNRFDHNIYRISRGSTPVRFAWGRAVLDWDRLQHAGLEQNGSLLVH
;
A
#
# COMPACT_ATOMS: atom_id res chain seq x y z
N MET A 1 -7.50 16.08 -74.98
CA MET A 1 -6.96 15.80 -76.32
C MET A 1 -5.94 16.89 -76.65
N ASN A 2 -4.74 16.46 -77.10
CA ASN A 2 -3.68 17.18 -77.84
C ASN A 2 -3.05 18.42 -77.17
N ALA A 3 -1.80 18.41 -76.71
CA ALA A 3 -0.50 18.28 -77.42
C ALA A 3 0.07 19.60 -77.98
N LEU A 4 1.12 20.07 -77.28
CA LEU A 4 2.43 20.58 -77.75
C LEU A 4 2.56 21.77 -78.71
N SER A 5 3.35 22.78 -78.27
CA SER A 5 4.58 23.34 -78.88
C SER A 5 4.75 24.83 -78.46
N ALA A 6 5.78 25.19 -77.67
CA ALA A 6 7.18 25.51 -78.02
C ALA A 6 7.40 26.93 -78.59
N SER A 7 8.13 27.79 -77.87
CA SER A 7 9.27 28.60 -78.36
C SER A 7 9.67 29.74 -77.39
N ALA A 8 10.97 29.79 -77.05
CA ALA A 8 11.71 30.94 -76.51
C ALA A 8 12.21 31.82 -77.69
N PRO A 9 13.12 32.82 -77.59
CA PRO A 9 13.88 33.39 -76.45
C PRO A 9 14.02 34.95 -76.51
N CYS A 10 14.78 35.59 -75.60
CA CYS A 10 16.00 36.37 -75.93
C CYS A 10 16.59 37.16 -74.74
N LEU A 11 17.91 37.24 -74.71
CA LEU A 11 18.80 37.77 -73.67
C LEU A 11 18.96 39.31 -73.73
N ARG A 12 19.30 39.93 -72.59
CA ARG A 12 20.48 40.82 -72.48
C ARG A 12 20.90 41.06 -71.03
N ARG A 13 22.21 40.90 -70.80
CA ARG A 13 22.96 41.16 -69.56
C ARG A 13 23.44 42.61 -69.53
N THR A 14 23.46 43.21 -68.34
CA THR A 14 24.51 44.16 -67.91
C THR A 14 24.77 43.96 -66.42
N SER A 15 26.04 43.70 -66.09
CA SER A 15 26.59 43.54 -64.75
C SER A 15 27.08 44.88 -64.19
N LEU A 16 26.95 45.10 -62.88
CA LEU A 16 27.89 45.86 -62.05
C LEU A 16 27.60 45.60 -60.56
N SER A 17 28.59 45.89 -59.73
CA SER A 17 29.06 44.99 -58.67
C SER A 17 28.84 45.55 -57.26
N ARG A 18 28.69 44.61 -56.31
CA ARG A 18 29.09 44.66 -54.88
C ARG A 18 28.41 45.66 -53.94
N ALA A 19 27.61 45.11 -53.02
CA ALA A 19 27.77 45.36 -51.60
C ALA A 19 27.40 44.08 -50.81
N LEU A 20 28.33 43.66 -49.95
CA LEU A 20 28.27 42.47 -49.10
C LEU A 20 27.28 42.72 -47.95
N ALA A 21 26.30 41.83 -47.76
CA ALA A 21 25.62 41.66 -46.48
C ALA A 21 25.46 40.16 -46.21
N ILE A 22 26.15 39.71 -45.17
CA ILE A 22 26.30 38.34 -44.71
C ILE A 22 24.94 37.78 -44.29
N ARG A 23 24.36 36.85 -45.05
CA ARG A 23 23.29 35.97 -44.58
C ARG A 23 23.92 34.67 -44.08
N ARG A 24 24.07 34.55 -42.75
CA ARG A 24 24.29 33.25 -42.10
C ARG A 24 23.04 32.40 -42.29
N THR A 25 23.07 31.46 -43.22
CA THR A 25 22.12 30.34 -43.23
C THR A 25 22.50 29.41 -42.07
N LEU A 26 21.76 29.46 -40.97
CA LEU A 26 21.75 28.34 -40.02
C LEU A 26 21.14 27.13 -40.73
N LYS A 27 21.98 26.16 -41.10
CA LYS A 27 21.51 24.80 -41.33
C LYS A 27 21.18 24.22 -39.96
N LEU A 28 19.89 24.18 -39.57
CA LEU A 28 19.46 23.33 -38.48
C LEU A 28 19.65 21.89 -38.93
N ALA A 29 20.70 21.23 -38.44
CA ALA A 29 20.76 19.78 -38.43
C ALA A 29 19.80 19.31 -37.34
N ALA A 30 18.62 18.83 -37.75
CA ALA A 30 17.71 18.14 -36.85
C ALA A 30 18.32 16.78 -36.51
N TRP A 31 19.00 16.70 -35.38
CA TRP A 31 19.35 15.43 -34.76
C TRP A 31 18.07 14.85 -34.16
N LEU A 32 17.43 13.93 -34.89
CA LEU A 32 16.41 13.04 -34.35
C LEU A 32 17.11 12.09 -33.38
N THR A 33 17.25 12.49 -32.12
CA THR A 33 17.42 11.52 -31.03
C THR A 33 16.09 10.82 -30.88
N ALA A 34 15.97 9.65 -31.51
CA ALA A 34 14.92 8.70 -31.16
C ALA A 34 15.17 8.29 -29.71
N SER A 35 14.50 8.97 -28.78
CA SER A 35 14.36 8.50 -27.40
C SER A 35 13.57 7.21 -27.47
N ILE A 36 14.29 6.09 -27.57
CA ILE A 36 13.70 4.78 -27.35
C ILE A 36 13.24 4.81 -25.90
N TRP A 37 11.95 5.03 -25.69
CA TRP A 37 11.29 4.66 -24.45
C TRP A 37 11.42 3.14 -24.36
N LEU A 38 12.52 2.66 -23.77
CA LEU A 38 12.47 1.37 -23.11
C LEU A 38 11.39 1.57 -22.05
N SER A 39 10.19 1.05 -22.30
CA SER A 39 9.28 0.73 -21.21
C SER A 39 10.11 -0.12 -20.26
N ALA A 40 10.52 0.46 -19.12
CA ALA A 40 11.09 -0.31 -18.04
C ALA A 40 10.13 -1.49 -17.85
N GLN A 41 10.60 -2.70 -18.14
CA GLN A 41 9.84 -3.88 -17.76
C GLN A 41 9.52 -3.68 -16.27
N PRO A 42 8.26 -3.83 -15.84
CA PRO A 42 7.95 -3.70 -14.43
C PRO A 42 8.92 -4.62 -13.69
N ALA A 43 9.71 -4.06 -12.77
CA ALA A 43 10.62 -4.86 -11.96
C ALA A 43 9.78 -6.00 -11.37
N LEU A 44 10.23 -7.25 -11.61
CA LEU A 44 9.61 -8.42 -11.00
C LEU A 44 9.71 -8.24 -9.48
N SER A 45 8.60 -7.96 -8.81
CA SER A 45 8.50 -8.07 -7.35
C SER A 45 7.97 -9.45 -6.99
N GLY A 46 8.42 -9.95 -5.84
CA GLY A 46 8.17 -11.30 -5.37
C GLY A 46 9.37 -12.24 -5.55
N PRO A 47 9.19 -13.53 -5.23
CA PRO A 47 10.24 -14.54 -5.38
C PRO A 47 10.69 -14.71 -6.83
N VAL A 48 11.96 -15.00 -6.99
CA VAL A 48 12.64 -15.25 -8.26
C VAL A 48 13.32 -16.61 -8.21
N GLU A 49 13.35 -17.32 -9.33
CA GLU A 49 14.08 -18.58 -9.45
C GLU A 49 15.60 -18.29 -9.44
N GLU A 50 16.21 -18.40 -8.26
CA GLU A 50 17.63 -18.15 -8.04
C GLU A 50 18.17 -19.18 -7.03
N PRO A 51 19.34 -19.80 -7.29
CA PRO A 51 19.94 -20.70 -6.32
C PRO A 51 20.40 -19.93 -5.07
N CYS A 52 20.33 -20.58 -3.91
CA CYS A 52 20.94 -20.04 -2.71
C CYS A 52 22.47 -19.83 -2.87
N PRO A 53 23.07 -18.93 -2.08
CA PRO A 53 24.53 -18.82 -1.98
C PRO A 53 25.20 -20.14 -1.56
N THR A 54 26.44 -20.36 -2.00
CA THR A 54 27.18 -21.61 -1.76
C THR A 54 27.50 -21.87 -0.29
N ASP A 55 27.73 -20.82 0.50
CA ASP A 55 28.09 -20.91 1.92
C ASP A 55 26.85 -20.88 2.81
N THR A 56 25.91 -21.80 2.57
CA THR A 56 24.64 -21.90 3.30
C THR A 56 24.39 -23.28 3.88
N ILE A 57 23.77 -23.31 5.07
CA ILE A 57 23.25 -24.53 5.68
C ILE A 57 21.96 -24.89 4.96
N SER A 58 21.96 -26.00 4.22
CA SER A 58 20.76 -26.47 3.52
C SER A 58 19.73 -27.03 4.50
N ILE A 59 18.46 -26.71 4.29
CA ILE A 59 17.33 -27.24 5.04
C ILE A 59 16.27 -27.71 4.03
N LEU A 60 15.87 -28.98 4.11
CA LEU A 60 14.82 -29.59 3.28
C LEU A 60 13.42 -29.34 3.87
N PRO A 61 12.33 -29.43 3.08
CA PRO A 61 10.95 -29.15 3.53
C PRO A 61 10.49 -29.87 4.80
N ASP A 62 10.96 -31.10 5.03
CA ASP A 62 10.58 -31.91 6.20
C ASP A 62 11.57 -31.79 7.37
N GLU A 63 12.62 -30.98 7.22
CA GLU A 63 13.61 -30.74 8.28
C GLU A 63 13.21 -29.55 9.17
N PRO A 64 13.34 -29.67 10.50
CA PRO A 64 12.97 -28.59 11.39
C PRO A 64 13.99 -27.43 11.29
N ILE A 65 13.49 -26.22 11.01
CA ILE A 65 14.34 -25.04 10.80
C ILE A 65 14.93 -24.53 12.13
N GLN A 66 14.11 -24.46 13.19
CA GLN A 66 14.54 -23.86 14.46
C GLN A 66 15.77 -24.56 15.08
N PRO A 67 15.86 -25.90 15.15
CA PRO A 67 17.05 -26.57 15.67
C PRO A 67 18.32 -26.31 14.83
N ALA A 68 18.21 -26.07 13.53
CA ALA A 68 19.35 -25.64 12.71
C ALA A 68 19.74 -24.19 13.05
N VAL A 69 18.75 -23.32 13.21
CA VAL A 69 18.91 -21.93 13.63
C VAL A 69 19.59 -21.81 14.98
N ASP A 70 19.27 -22.67 15.95
CA ASP A 70 19.84 -22.63 17.31
C ASP A 70 21.29 -23.13 17.36
N ARG A 71 21.62 -24.16 16.56
CA ARG A 71 22.95 -24.80 16.56
C ARG A 71 24.01 -24.05 15.77
N ALA A 72 23.60 -23.26 14.77
CA ALA A 72 24.54 -22.54 13.91
C ALA A 72 25.35 -21.47 14.68
N GLU A 73 26.18 -20.70 13.99
CA GLU A 73 26.79 -19.50 14.57
C GLU A 73 25.92 -18.26 14.33
N VAL A 74 26.21 -17.18 15.07
CA VAL A 74 25.68 -15.84 14.78
C VAL A 74 26.09 -15.46 13.36
N GLY A 75 25.16 -14.92 12.57
CA GLY A 75 25.45 -14.55 11.18
C GLY A 75 25.37 -15.70 10.16
N ALA A 76 25.10 -16.94 10.60
CA ALA A 76 24.97 -18.08 9.70
C ALA A 76 23.86 -17.87 8.65
N ALA A 77 24.09 -18.44 7.47
CA ALA A 77 23.16 -18.39 6.35
C ALA A 77 22.51 -19.76 6.12
N PHE A 78 21.21 -19.76 5.84
CA PHE A 78 20.40 -20.95 5.62
C PHE A 78 19.81 -20.92 4.22
N CYS A 79 19.89 -22.05 3.52
CA CYS A 79 19.19 -22.27 2.26
C CYS A 79 17.99 -23.17 2.52
N LEU A 80 16.81 -22.58 2.55
CA LEU A 80 15.55 -23.28 2.62
C LEU A 80 15.21 -23.79 1.22
N LYS A 81 15.38 -25.09 1.00
CA LYS A 81 15.21 -25.71 -0.32
C LYS A 81 13.78 -25.61 -0.82
N ASN A 82 13.61 -25.63 -2.14
CA ASN A 82 12.29 -25.63 -2.79
C ASN A 82 11.35 -26.69 -2.19
N GLY A 83 10.07 -26.34 -2.08
CA GLY A 83 9.04 -27.17 -1.45
C GLY A 83 8.36 -26.48 -0.26
N ILE A 84 7.46 -27.21 0.41
CA ILE A 84 6.63 -26.67 1.49
C ILE A 84 7.19 -27.03 2.86
N HIS A 85 7.78 -26.05 3.53
CA HIS A 85 8.24 -26.09 4.91
C HIS A 85 7.05 -25.82 5.84
N ARG A 86 6.34 -26.89 6.25
CA ARG A 86 5.09 -26.78 7.00
C ARG A 86 5.29 -26.55 8.49
N SER A 87 4.41 -25.74 9.06
CA SER A 87 4.29 -25.49 10.50
C SER A 87 5.59 -25.03 11.18
N GLN A 88 6.48 -24.39 10.40
CA GLN A 88 7.74 -23.85 10.91
C GLN A 88 7.51 -22.47 11.54
N ALA A 89 8.10 -22.26 12.71
CA ALA A 89 8.11 -20.98 13.42
C ALA A 89 9.55 -20.68 13.85
N VAL A 90 10.15 -19.65 13.25
CA VAL A 90 11.58 -19.37 13.35
C VAL A 90 11.83 -18.14 14.21
N ARG A 91 12.70 -18.29 15.21
CA ARG A 91 13.26 -17.22 16.03
C ARG A 91 14.72 -17.04 15.67
N PRO A 92 15.04 -16.17 14.70
CA PRO A 92 16.40 -16.02 14.23
C PRO A 92 17.30 -15.35 15.29
N ARG A 93 18.60 -15.65 15.21
CA ARG A 93 19.66 -15.00 15.99
C ARG A 93 20.37 -13.94 15.16
N LYS A 94 21.10 -13.06 15.85
CA LYS A 94 21.74 -11.86 15.27
C LYS A 94 22.40 -12.15 13.91
N ASN A 95 22.15 -11.27 12.94
CA ASN A 95 22.75 -11.26 11.60
C ASN A 95 22.50 -12.50 10.73
N GLN A 96 21.64 -13.45 11.15
CA GLN A 96 21.37 -14.64 10.36
C GLN A 96 20.60 -14.30 9.07
N ARG A 97 20.78 -15.16 8.07
CA ARG A 97 20.26 -14.94 6.70
C ARG A 97 19.51 -16.16 6.22
N PHE A 98 18.30 -15.98 5.70
CA PHE A 98 17.43 -17.03 5.21
C PHE A 98 17.15 -16.80 3.73
N TYR A 99 17.54 -17.75 2.90
CA TYR A 99 17.37 -17.73 1.46
C TYR A 99 16.42 -18.85 1.03
N GLY A 100 15.51 -18.56 0.11
CA GLY A 100 14.80 -19.57 -0.67
C GLY A 100 15.31 -19.66 -2.10
N GLU A 101 14.79 -20.66 -2.82
CA GLU A 101 15.15 -20.97 -4.21
C GLU A 101 14.04 -20.55 -5.22
N GLY A 102 13.11 -19.69 -4.81
CA GLY A 102 12.02 -19.16 -5.65
C GLY A 102 10.70 -19.93 -5.55
N ARG A 103 10.72 -21.22 -5.21
CA ARG A 103 9.54 -22.06 -4.91
C ARG A 103 9.58 -22.61 -3.48
N THR A 104 10.29 -21.91 -2.60
CA THR A 104 10.37 -22.23 -1.18
C THR A 104 9.18 -21.61 -0.45
N ILE A 105 8.31 -22.44 0.12
CA ILE A 105 7.11 -22.01 0.82
C ILE A 105 7.25 -22.31 2.31
N LEU A 106 7.24 -21.28 3.15
CA LEU A 106 6.97 -21.38 4.58
C LEU A 106 5.45 -21.31 4.78
N ASN A 107 4.87 -22.41 5.25
CA ASN A 107 3.41 -22.53 5.37
C ASN A 107 3.04 -22.77 6.83
N GLY A 108 2.31 -21.84 7.45
CA GLY A 108 1.92 -21.89 8.86
C GLY A 108 0.78 -22.88 9.19
N SER A 109 0.30 -23.65 8.20
CA SER A 109 -0.80 -24.59 8.33
C SER A 109 -0.34 -26.05 8.31
N ARG A 110 -1.24 -26.94 8.77
CA ARG A 110 -1.13 -28.40 8.62
C ARG A 110 -2.31 -28.93 7.82
N ILE A 111 -2.11 -30.08 7.18
CA ILE A 111 -3.17 -30.80 6.48
C ILE A 111 -4.10 -31.46 7.50
N LEU A 112 -5.41 -31.39 7.26
CA LEU A 112 -6.43 -32.16 7.94
C LEU A 112 -6.82 -33.35 7.05
N THR A 113 -6.71 -34.57 7.59
CA THR A 113 -7.01 -35.81 6.87
C THR A 113 -8.19 -36.58 7.47
N ASP A 114 -8.43 -36.40 8.77
CA ASP A 114 -9.39 -37.20 9.52
C ASP A 114 -10.67 -36.39 9.78
N PHE A 115 -11.76 -36.83 9.14
CA PHE A 115 -13.07 -36.20 9.25
C PHE A 115 -14.14 -37.21 9.66
N SER A 116 -15.06 -36.77 10.50
CA SER A 116 -16.27 -37.52 10.85
C SER A 116 -17.52 -36.73 10.52
N ARG A 117 -18.67 -37.41 10.46
CA ARG A 117 -19.98 -36.77 10.31
C ARG A 117 -20.56 -36.44 11.67
N GLU A 118 -21.09 -35.23 11.82
CA GLU A 118 -21.91 -34.84 12.97
C GLU A 118 -23.16 -34.09 12.48
N GLY A 119 -24.28 -34.81 12.36
CA GLY A 119 -25.47 -34.30 11.69
C GLY A 119 -25.18 -34.02 10.21
N THR A 120 -25.46 -32.79 9.77
CA THR A 120 -25.20 -32.35 8.39
C THR A 120 -23.76 -31.93 8.14
N TYR A 121 -22.94 -31.78 9.19
CA TYR A 121 -21.59 -31.24 9.09
C TYR A 121 -20.53 -32.33 8.96
N TRP A 122 -19.42 -31.96 8.32
CA TRP A 122 -18.15 -32.66 8.43
C TRP A 122 -17.30 -32.03 9.52
N VAL A 123 -16.64 -32.85 10.33
CA VAL A 123 -15.98 -32.42 11.55
C VAL A 123 -14.55 -32.91 11.59
N ALA A 124 -13.61 -31.98 11.73
CA ALA A 124 -12.24 -32.27 12.13
C ALA A 124 -12.10 -32.05 13.65
N GLY A 125 -11.85 -33.12 14.39
CA GLY A 125 -11.60 -33.08 15.84
C GLY A 125 -10.13 -32.88 16.19
N GLY A 126 -9.81 -32.89 17.49
CA GLY A 126 -8.43 -32.85 17.98
C GLY A 126 -7.72 -31.51 17.74
N GLN A 127 -8.49 -30.42 17.63
CA GLN A 127 -7.97 -29.08 17.43
C GLN A 127 -7.72 -28.41 18.79
N ASN A 128 -6.57 -27.76 18.94
CA ASN A 128 -6.14 -27.14 20.21
C ASN A 128 -5.63 -25.70 20.02
N GLN A 129 -5.79 -25.13 18.83
CA GLN A 129 -5.40 -23.75 18.53
C GLN A 129 -6.29 -22.79 19.34
N GLN A 130 -5.67 -21.80 19.96
CA GLN A 130 -6.32 -20.79 20.80
C GLN A 130 -5.59 -19.45 20.68
N GLY A 131 -5.61 -18.88 19.49
CA GLY A 131 -5.01 -17.59 19.21
C GLY A 131 -5.78 -16.46 19.89
N ARG A 132 -5.03 -15.44 20.31
CA ARG A 132 -5.60 -14.28 20.98
C ARG A 132 -6.42 -13.45 19.98
N ARG A 133 -7.62 -13.02 20.40
CA ARG A 133 -8.43 -12.06 19.64
C ARG A 133 -7.90 -10.64 19.85
N VAL A 134 -7.43 -10.01 18.77
CA VAL A 134 -6.97 -8.62 18.77
C VAL A 134 -7.51 -7.93 17.53
N GLY A 135 -8.07 -6.74 17.73
CA GLY A 135 -8.52 -5.88 16.65
C GLY A 135 -10.03 -5.69 16.60
N SER A 136 -10.41 -4.72 15.78
CA SER A 136 -11.80 -4.33 15.55
C SER A 136 -12.26 -4.86 14.19
N CYS A 137 -13.45 -5.45 14.15
CA CYS A 137 -14.07 -5.96 12.93
C CYS A 137 -15.14 -5.03 12.41
N VAL A 138 -15.39 -5.04 11.11
CA VAL A 138 -16.64 -4.50 10.59
C VAL A 138 -17.82 -5.34 11.07
N ARG A 139 -19.00 -4.74 11.16
CA ARG A 139 -20.20 -5.40 11.71
C ARG A 139 -20.61 -6.66 10.92
N SER A 140 -20.39 -6.69 9.62
CA SER A 140 -20.73 -7.83 8.74
C SER A 140 -19.77 -9.02 8.88
N ALA A 141 -18.61 -8.85 9.52
CA ALA A 141 -17.60 -9.90 9.69
C ALA A 141 -17.09 -9.97 11.14
N PRO A 142 -17.96 -10.30 12.12
CA PRO A 142 -17.64 -10.20 13.55
C PRO A 142 -16.56 -11.20 14.03
N ALA A 143 -16.11 -12.09 13.15
CA ALA A 143 -15.07 -13.09 13.39
C ALA A 143 -13.69 -12.69 12.82
N CYS A 144 -13.53 -11.49 12.23
CA CYS A 144 -12.28 -11.10 11.55
C CYS A 144 -11.01 -11.29 12.41
N ASN A 145 -11.13 -11.07 13.72
CA ASN A 145 -10.04 -11.06 14.68
C ASN A 145 -9.78 -12.42 15.34
N LEU A 146 -10.46 -13.47 14.88
CA LEU A 146 -10.09 -14.85 15.16
C LEU A 146 -8.93 -15.22 14.23
N PRO A 147 -7.74 -15.55 14.75
CA PRO A 147 -6.55 -15.76 13.93
C PRO A 147 -6.53 -17.12 13.24
N GLU A 148 -7.31 -18.10 13.67
CA GLU A 148 -7.37 -19.39 12.99
C GLU A 148 -7.95 -19.27 11.59
N ALA A 149 -7.46 -20.07 10.66
CA ALA A 149 -8.01 -20.17 9.31
C ALA A 149 -8.16 -21.64 8.91
N VAL A 150 -9.16 -21.88 8.06
CA VAL A 150 -9.29 -23.12 7.29
C VAL A 150 -9.22 -22.76 5.81
N PHE A 151 -8.50 -23.58 5.06
CA PHE A 151 -8.40 -23.48 3.60
C PHE A 151 -8.88 -24.79 2.98
N VAL A 152 -9.59 -24.69 1.86
CA VAL A 152 -9.96 -25.82 1.01
C VAL A 152 -9.39 -25.55 -0.37
N ASP A 153 -8.50 -26.41 -0.85
CA ASP A 153 -7.76 -26.25 -2.12
C ASP A 153 -7.10 -24.86 -2.24
N ASP A 154 -6.40 -24.45 -1.19
CA ASP A 154 -5.73 -23.14 -1.04
C ASP A 154 -6.68 -21.92 -0.96
N VAL A 155 -7.99 -22.12 -1.01
CA VAL A 155 -9.00 -21.05 -0.87
C VAL A 155 -9.39 -20.89 0.61
N PRO A 156 -9.26 -19.69 1.22
CA PRO A 156 -9.66 -19.47 2.61
C PRO A 156 -11.18 -19.52 2.77
N LEU A 157 -11.65 -20.17 3.84
CA LEU A 157 -13.03 -20.08 4.29
C LEU A 157 -13.21 -18.93 5.29
N ALA A 158 -14.39 -18.32 5.30
CA ALA A 158 -14.74 -17.30 6.29
C ALA A 158 -15.14 -17.96 7.62
N GLN A 159 -14.49 -17.57 8.71
CA GLN A 159 -14.85 -18.08 10.03
C GLN A 159 -16.16 -17.45 10.50
N VAL A 160 -17.04 -18.24 11.10
CA VAL A 160 -18.27 -17.77 11.74
C VAL A 160 -18.25 -18.01 13.25
N LEU A 161 -19.10 -17.29 13.97
CA LEU A 161 -19.17 -17.36 15.44
C LEU A 161 -20.09 -18.48 15.95
N THR A 162 -20.97 -19.02 15.11
CA THR A 162 -21.90 -20.07 15.50
C THR A 162 -21.92 -21.20 14.49
N LYS A 163 -22.20 -22.42 14.96
CA LYS A 163 -22.30 -23.62 14.11
C LYS A 163 -23.41 -23.50 13.05
N ASN A 164 -24.48 -22.77 13.32
CA ASN A 164 -25.62 -22.62 12.40
C ASN A 164 -25.32 -21.74 11.19
N ASP A 165 -24.24 -20.94 11.25
CA ASP A 165 -23.84 -20.04 10.16
C ASP A 165 -22.86 -20.71 9.18
N VAL A 166 -22.59 -22.01 9.34
CA VAL A 166 -21.68 -22.78 8.48
C VAL A 166 -22.33 -23.05 7.13
N THR A 167 -21.66 -22.60 6.07
CA THR A 167 -22.04 -22.75 4.65
C THR A 167 -20.83 -23.26 3.86
N SER A 168 -20.97 -23.46 2.54
CA SER A 168 -19.89 -23.99 1.69
C SER A 168 -18.60 -23.15 1.69
N ASP A 169 -18.71 -21.84 1.95
CA ASP A 169 -17.63 -20.85 2.00
C ASP A 169 -17.26 -20.46 3.45
N ARG A 170 -17.84 -21.13 4.46
CA ARG A 170 -17.69 -20.77 5.88
C ARG A 170 -17.38 -21.97 6.74
N PHE A 171 -16.67 -21.73 7.84
CA PHE A 171 -16.38 -22.74 8.86
C PHE A 171 -16.63 -22.21 10.27
N TYR A 172 -16.97 -23.11 11.18
CA TYR A 172 -17.07 -22.81 12.60
C TYR A 172 -15.99 -23.58 13.36
N PHE A 173 -15.26 -22.91 14.25
CA PHE A 173 -14.34 -23.57 15.17
C PHE A 173 -14.88 -23.45 16.60
N ASP A 174 -15.41 -24.57 17.10
CA ASP A 174 -15.72 -24.74 18.51
C ASP A 174 -14.43 -25.00 19.32
N HIS A 175 -13.94 -23.95 19.96
CA HIS A 175 -12.74 -24.00 20.77
C HIS A 175 -12.94 -24.78 22.09
N SER A 176 -14.19 -24.93 22.54
CA SER A 176 -14.50 -25.64 23.80
C SER A 176 -14.39 -27.16 23.64
N THR A 177 -14.71 -27.66 22.44
CA THR A 177 -14.65 -29.10 22.11
C THR A 177 -13.50 -29.45 21.18
N GLY A 178 -12.74 -28.47 20.69
CA GLY A 178 -11.63 -28.70 19.78
C GLY A 178 -12.09 -29.23 18.42
N LYS A 179 -13.21 -28.72 17.90
CA LYS A 179 -13.86 -29.20 16.67
C LYS A 179 -14.03 -28.10 15.64
N ILE A 180 -13.60 -28.36 14.41
CA ILE A 180 -13.88 -27.53 13.24
C ILE A 180 -15.02 -28.18 12.45
N PHE A 181 -16.03 -27.40 12.12
CA PHE A 181 -17.22 -27.81 11.36
C PHE A 181 -17.20 -27.21 9.95
N LEU A 182 -17.42 -28.07 8.96
CA LEU A 182 -17.48 -27.76 7.53
C LEU A 182 -18.81 -28.23 6.94
N ALA A 183 -19.33 -27.53 5.94
CA ALA A 183 -20.56 -27.92 5.24
C ALA A 183 -20.32 -29.02 4.19
N ASN A 184 -19.29 -28.83 3.37
CA ASN A 184 -19.00 -29.68 2.21
C ASN A 184 -18.15 -30.89 2.58
N ASP A 185 -18.27 -31.96 1.78
CA ASP A 185 -17.45 -33.17 1.90
C ASP A 185 -15.97 -32.87 1.61
N PRO A 186 -15.07 -33.03 2.58
CA PRO A 186 -13.65 -32.71 2.42
C PRO A 186 -12.84 -33.85 1.78
N SER A 187 -13.42 -35.04 1.56
CA SER A 187 -12.66 -36.26 1.22
C SER A 187 -11.87 -36.20 -0.09
N ALA A 188 -12.33 -35.39 -1.06
CA ALA A 188 -11.66 -35.19 -2.33
C ALA A 188 -10.81 -33.90 -2.40
N HIS A 189 -10.69 -33.18 -1.28
CA HIS A 189 -10.12 -31.84 -1.23
C HIS A 189 -8.93 -31.76 -0.29
N LYS A 190 -7.98 -30.87 -0.59
CA LYS A 190 -6.92 -30.51 0.35
C LYS A 190 -7.49 -29.54 1.37
N VAL A 191 -7.65 -30.00 2.61
CA VAL A 191 -8.05 -29.14 3.72
C VAL A 191 -6.86 -28.82 4.61
N GLU A 192 -6.63 -27.54 4.87
CA GLU A 192 -5.55 -27.06 5.73
C GLU A 192 -6.09 -26.20 6.85
N VAL A 193 -5.46 -26.30 8.03
CA VAL A 193 -5.76 -25.43 9.18
C VAL A 193 -4.49 -24.77 9.68
N THR A 194 -4.53 -23.48 9.94
CA THR A 194 -3.40 -22.74 10.52
C THR A 194 -3.07 -23.25 11.92
N VAL A 195 -1.78 -23.41 12.23
CA VAL A 195 -1.30 -23.87 13.53
C VAL A 195 -0.14 -23.05 14.08
N ALA A 196 0.63 -22.36 13.22
CA ALA A 196 1.71 -21.47 13.62
C ALA A 196 1.26 -20.00 13.53
N ALA A 197 1.64 -19.18 14.52
CA ALA A 197 1.27 -17.76 14.56
C ALA A 197 2.19 -16.85 13.72
N PHE A 198 3.42 -17.28 13.46
CA PHE A 198 4.42 -16.51 12.71
C PHE A 198 5.41 -17.44 12.01
N ALA A 199 5.98 -16.96 10.90
CA ALA A 199 7.11 -17.58 10.22
C ALA A 199 8.44 -17.16 10.85
N PHE A 200 8.59 -15.86 11.10
CA PHE A 200 9.78 -15.27 11.73
C PHE A 200 9.37 -14.29 12.84
N ASP A 201 9.90 -14.46 14.05
CA ASP A 201 9.69 -13.56 15.19
C ASP A 201 10.92 -13.54 16.09
N SER A 202 11.58 -12.40 16.24
CA SER A 202 12.73 -12.23 17.13
C SER A 202 13.04 -10.76 17.33
N THR A 203 13.73 -10.43 18.43
CA THR A 203 14.30 -9.10 18.68
C THR A 203 15.74 -8.98 18.14
N ALA A 204 16.31 -10.07 17.61
CA ALA A 204 17.67 -10.09 17.10
C ALA A 204 17.83 -9.16 15.88
N PRO A 205 18.91 -8.35 15.81
CA PRO A 205 19.08 -7.40 14.71
C PRO A 205 19.70 -8.03 13.47
N GLY A 206 19.57 -7.33 12.33
CA GLY A 206 20.32 -7.59 11.11
C GLY A 206 19.90 -8.85 10.34
N ILE A 207 18.66 -9.29 10.50
CA ILE A 207 18.15 -10.50 9.84
C ILE A 207 17.85 -10.23 8.37
N LEU A 208 18.27 -11.15 7.49
CA LEU A 208 17.86 -11.16 6.09
C LEU A 208 16.87 -12.31 5.85
N ILE A 209 15.76 -11.99 5.21
CA ILE A 209 14.79 -12.95 4.67
C ILE A 209 14.66 -12.65 3.18
N LYS A 210 15.07 -13.60 2.33
CA LYS A 210 15.11 -13.39 0.89
C LYS A 210 14.53 -14.57 0.13
N ASN A 211 13.76 -14.27 -0.91
CA ASN A 211 13.31 -15.23 -1.91
C ASN A 211 12.39 -16.35 -1.38
N LEU A 212 11.45 -16.00 -0.51
CA LEU A 212 10.52 -16.92 0.15
C LEU A 212 9.06 -16.56 -0.12
N ILE A 213 8.21 -17.58 -0.23
CA ILE A 213 6.76 -17.45 -0.07
C ILE A 213 6.43 -17.74 1.40
N ILE A 214 5.72 -16.85 2.07
CA ILE A 214 5.32 -16.95 3.48
C ILE A 214 3.80 -16.88 3.55
N GLU A 215 3.16 -17.99 3.91
CA GLU A 215 1.71 -18.10 3.84
C GLU A 215 1.05 -18.84 5.01
N LYS A 216 -0.25 -18.55 5.20
CA LYS A 216 -1.17 -19.30 6.07
C LYS A 216 -0.73 -19.37 7.54
N TYR A 217 -0.17 -18.28 8.05
CA TYR A 217 0.09 -18.13 9.48
C TYR A 217 -1.11 -17.53 10.22
N ALA A 218 -1.41 -18.07 11.40
CA ALA A 218 -2.40 -17.55 12.34
C ALA A 218 -1.91 -16.30 13.07
N SER A 219 -1.37 -15.33 12.34
CA SER A 219 -0.92 -14.06 12.89
C SER A 219 -2.10 -13.33 13.53
N VAL A 220 -1.85 -12.76 14.70
CA VAL A 220 -2.85 -11.99 15.48
C VAL A 220 -2.87 -10.54 15.00
N GLY A 221 -4.00 -9.84 15.17
CA GLY A 221 -4.10 -8.42 14.85
C GLY A 221 -2.93 -7.60 15.41
N GLN A 222 -2.41 -6.63 14.63
CA GLN A 222 -1.17 -5.87 14.89
C GLN A 222 0.13 -6.68 14.85
N LYS A 223 0.10 -7.95 14.46
CA LYS A 223 1.30 -8.78 14.27
C LYS A 223 1.37 -9.36 12.87
N GLY A 224 2.59 -9.47 12.36
CA GLY A 224 2.88 -10.05 11.05
C GLY A 224 3.21 -11.54 11.12
N ALA A 225 3.07 -12.24 9.99
CA ALA A 225 3.74 -13.53 9.80
C ALA A 225 5.27 -13.36 9.85
N VAL A 226 5.76 -12.20 9.41
CA VAL A 226 7.11 -11.71 9.72
C VAL A 226 7.00 -10.61 10.79
N GLN A 227 7.49 -10.89 12.00
CA GLN A 227 7.41 -9.98 13.14
C GLN A 227 8.78 -9.37 13.43
N ALA A 228 9.07 -8.24 12.77
CA ALA A 228 10.32 -7.48 12.90
C ALA A 228 10.19 -6.24 13.81
N GLN A 229 8.99 -5.94 14.32
CA GLN A 229 8.67 -4.69 15.02
C GLN A 229 9.61 -4.39 16.19
N ASP A 230 9.97 -5.41 16.96
CA ASP A 230 10.83 -5.27 18.15
C ASP A 230 12.32 -5.51 17.83
N ALA A 231 12.68 -5.56 16.55
CA ALA A 231 14.05 -5.75 16.07
C ALA A 231 14.59 -4.52 15.34
N ASN A 232 15.88 -4.58 15.01
CA ASN A 232 16.55 -3.52 14.24
C ASN A 232 17.17 -4.06 12.94
N GLY A 233 16.98 -3.32 11.85
CA GLY A 233 17.75 -3.52 10.62
C GLY A 233 17.44 -4.82 9.89
N TRP A 234 16.19 -5.31 9.98
CA TRP A 234 15.77 -6.46 9.18
C TRP A 234 15.64 -6.09 7.71
N VAL A 235 15.95 -7.03 6.83
CA VAL A 235 15.78 -6.90 5.39
C VAL A 235 14.88 -8.03 4.90
N VAL A 236 13.79 -7.67 4.23
CA VAL A 236 12.89 -8.60 3.54
C VAL A 236 12.90 -8.24 2.06
N GLU A 237 13.36 -9.18 1.23
CA GLU A 237 13.66 -8.92 -0.18
C GLU A 237 13.15 -10.06 -1.08
N ASN A 238 12.51 -9.72 -2.20
CA ASN A 238 12.04 -10.70 -3.17
C ASN A 238 11.13 -11.77 -2.54
N CYS A 239 10.25 -11.40 -1.61
CA CYS A 239 9.37 -12.34 -0.92
C CYS A 239 7.91 -12.17 -1.35
N GLU A 240 7.11 -13.23 -1.20
CA GLU A 240 5.65 -13.18 -1.28
C GLU A 240 5.06 -13.44 0.11
N LEU A 241 4.28 -12.51 0.64
CA LEU A 241 3.65 -12.61 1.96
C LEU A 241 2.14 -12.60 1.77
N ARG A 242 1.52 -13.79 1.85
CA ARG A 242 0.11 -13.96 1.48
C ARG A 242 -0.71 -14.80 2.44
N LEU A 243 -2.03 -14.58 2.45
CA LEU A 243 -3.00 -15.44 3.15
C LEU A 243 -2.72 -15.61 4.66
N ASN A 244 -1.97 -14.68 5.26
CA ASN A 244 -1.75 -14.66 6.71
C ASN A 244 -2.97 -14.03 7.40
N SER A 245 -3.34 -14.50 8.58
CA SER A 245 -4.60 -14.13 9.21
C SER A 245 -4.72 -12.65 9.61
N ALA A 246 -3.59 -11.95 9.78
CA ALA A 246 -3.53 -10.55 10.15
C ALA A 246 -2.58 -9.79 9.22
N ALA A 247 -1.40 -9.34 9.69
CA ALA A 247 -0.44 -8.65 8.85
C ALA A 247 0.44 -9.62 8.06
N GLY A 248 0.89 -9.22 6.86
CA GLY A 248 2.01 -9.89 6.21
C GLY A 248 3.29 -9.70 7.04
N ILE A 249 3.62 -8.45 7.33
CA ILE A 249 4.80 -8.08 8.10
C ILE A 249 4.52 -6.92 9.06
N ALA A 250 5.09 -6.99 10.27
CA ALA A 250 5.18 -5.88 11.20
C ALA A 250 6.64 -5.39 11.27
N VAL A 251 6.90 -4.14 10.86
CA VAL A 251 8.26 -3.57 10.75
C VAL A 251 8.71 -2.87 12.02
N GLY A 252 10.02 -2.95 12.27
CA GLY A 252 10.72 -2.23 13.34
C GLY A 252 11.72 -1.23 12.78
N SER A 253 12.51 -0.61 13.66
CA SER A 253 13.49 0.41 13.26
C SER A 253 14.55 -0.12 12.30
N GLY A 254 14.89 0.64 11.27
CA GLY A 254 15.89 0.27 10.26
C GLY A 254 15.43 -0.80 9.28
N THR A 255 14.19 -1.29 9.39
CA THR A 255 13.68 -2.35 8.51
C THR A 255 13.61 -1.87 7.06
N ARG A 256 14.03 -2.75 6.14
CA ARG A 256 13.97 -2.54 4.69
C ARG A 256 13.09 -3.63 4.08
N ILE A 257 12.01 -3.24 3.43
CA ILE A 257 11.16 -4.16 2.64
C ILE A 257 11.26 -3.72 1.19
N ARG A 258 11.75 -4.62 0.33
CA ARG A 258 11.91 -4.29 -1.08
C ARG A 258 11.59 -5.42 -2.02
N ASP A 259 11.05 -5.05 -3.18
CA ASP A 259 10.85 -5.98 -4.29
C ASP A 259 9.95 -7.18 -3.87
N CYS A 260 9.01 -6.98 -2.95
CA CYS A 260 8.11 -8.02 -2.42
C CYS A 260 6.67 -7.90 -2.96
N ASP A 261 5.97 -9.04 -2.95
CA ASP A 261 4.52 -9.15 -3.13
C ASP A 261 3.85 -9.36 -1.77
N ILE A 262 2.98 -8.45 -1.34
CA ILE A 262 2.36 -8.48 0.00
C ILE A 262 0.86 -8.33 -0.15
N HIS A 263 0.14 -9.44 -0.11
CA HIS A 263 -1.26 -9.44 -0.54
C HIS A 263 -2.16 -10.46 0.14
N HIS A 264 -3.46 -10.23 0.05
CA HIS A 264 -4.47 -11.16 0.54
C HIS A 264 -4.29 -11.54 2.03
N ASN A 265 -3.61 -10.69 2.81
CA ASN A 265 -3.49 -10.85 4.25
C ASN A 265 -4.80 -10.37 4.92
N GLY A 266 -5.16 -11.02 6.02
CA GLY A 266 -6.47 -10.89 6.63
C GLY A 266 -6.77 -9.48 7.14
N GLN A 267 -5.75 -8.76 7.61
CA GLN A 267 -5.89 -7.43 8.18
C GLN A 267 -5.20 -6.35 7.32
N ILE A 268 -3.89 -6.47 7.13
CA ILE A 268 -3.06 -5.41 6.55
C ILE A 268 -1.86 -6.01 5.84
N GLY A 269 -1.32 -5.35 4.81
CA GLY A 269 -0.08 -5.81 4.20
C GLY A 269 1.11 -5.61 5.13
N ILE A 270 1.37 -4.34 5.48
CA ILE A 270 2.51 -3.91 6.30
C ILE A 270 2.00 -3.06 7.46
N THR A 271 2.34 -3.43 8.68
CA THR A 271 2.13 -2.60 9.89
C THR A 271 3.46 -2.32 10.58
N GLY A 272 3.50 -1.45 11.58
CA GLY A 272 4.66 -1.35 12.47
C GLY A 272 4.91 0.03 13.08
N VAL A 273 6.01 0.10 13.83
CA VAL A 273 6.51 1.32 14.47
C VAL A 273 8.03 1.35 14.38
N GLY A 274 8.63 2.49 14.09
CA GLY A 274 10.08 2.60 14.10
C GLY A 274 10.65 3.81 13.38
N ARG A 275 11.97 3.93 13.44
CA ARG A 275 12.72 4.94 12.70
C ARG A 275 13.51 4.35 11.55
N ASP A 276 13.82 5.15 10.54
CA ASP A 276 14.71 4.78 9.42
C ASP A 276 14.19 3.57 8.61
N VAL A 277 12.87 3.48 8.45
CA VAL A 277 12.18 2.40 7.71
C VAL A 277 12.10 2.74 6.23
N VAL A 278 12.39 1.75 5.36
CA VAL A 278 12.20 1.90 3.91
C VAL A 278 11.32 0.79 3.37
N ILE A 279 10.28 1.20 2.65
CA ILE A 279 9.34 0.35 1.92
C ILE A 279 9.42 0.75 0.45
N GLU A 280 10.09 -0.05 -0.37
CA GLU A 280 10.36 0.33 -1.76
C GLU A 280 10.10 -0.76 -2.80
N ARG A 281 9.60 -0.39 -4.00
CA ARG A 281 9.43 -1.31 -5.13
C ARG A 281 8.59 -2.55 -4.83
N ASN A 282 7.64 -2.46 -3.89
CA ASN A 282 6.75 -3.57 -3.54
C ASN A 282 5.43 -3.50 -4.30
N ARG A 283 4.78 -4.66 -4.49
CA ARG A 283 3.34 -4.75 -4.77
C ARG A 283 2.59 -5.04 -3.48
N VAL A 284 1.72 -4.14 -3.04
CA VAL A 284 0.91 -4.30 -1.82
C VAL A 284 -0.57 -4.23 -2.18
N PHE A 285 -1.26 -5.38 -2.21
CA PHE A 285 -2.60 -5.41 -2.82
C PHE A 285 -3.58 -6.39 -2.20
N ALA A 286 -4.88 -6.11 -2.39
CA ALA A 286 -5.97 -6.99 -1.96
C ALA A 286 -5.88 -7.43 -0.48
N ASN A 287 -5.24 -6.62 0.39
CA ASN A 287 -5.19 -6.90 1.81
C ASN A 287 -6.51 -6.50 2.49
N ASN A 288 -6.63 -6.93 3.75
CA ASN A 288 -7.84 -6.90 4.56
C ASN A 288 -8.93 -7.88 4.09
N THR A 289 -8.54 -9.12 3.79
CA THR A 289 -9.47 -10.16 3.30
C THR A 289 -10.44 -10.67 4.37
N ARG A 290 -10.17 -10.41 5.65
CA ARG A 290 -11.03 -10.80 6.77
C ARG A 290 -11.95 -9.67 7.25
N GLU A 291 -11.92 -8.51 6.60
CA GLU A 291 -12.79 -7.38 6.92
C GLU A 291 -12.58 -6.84 8.36
N PHE A 292 -11.31 -6.69 8.75
CA PHE A 292 -10.97 -5.81 9.85
C PHE A 292 -11.43 -4.39 9.55
N ASN A 293 -11.81 -3.66 10.58
CA ASN A 293 -12.27 -2.28 10.45
C ASN A 293 -11.10 -1.37 9.98
N PRO A 294 -11.18 -0.74 8.80
CA PRO A 294 -10.12 0.15 8.32
C PRO A 294 -9.88 1.36 9.24
N ASN A 295 -10.94 1.88 9.90
CA ASN A 295 -10.80 2.97 10.88
C ASN A 295 -9.98 2.56 12.12
N TRP A 296 -9.78 1.26 12.35
CA TRP A 296 -8.86 0.78 13.38
C TRP A 296 -7.43 0.80 12.85
N GLU A 297 -7.16 0.06 11.77
CA GLU A 297 -5.87 0.11 11.04
C GLU A 297 -5.79 -0.79 9.78
N ALA A 298 -6.89 -1.39 9.32
CA ALA A 298 -6.82 -2.31 8.19
C ALA A 298 -6.56 -1.60 6.84
N GLY A 299 -5.81 -2.23 5.92
CA GLY A 299 -5.46 -1.61 4.63
C GLY A 299 -4.22 -2.19 3.95
N GLY A 300 -3.53 -1.38 3.16
CA GLY A 300 -2.26 -1.75 2.53
C GLY A 300 -1.09 -1.64 3.50
N VAL A 301 -0.76 -0.41 3.89
CA VAL A 301 0.36 -0.08 4.78
C VAL A 301 -0.10 0.90 5.85
N LYS A 302 0.26 0.67 7.11
CA LYS A 302 0.14 1.64 8.20
C LYS A 302 1.37 1.62 9.09
N LEU A 303 2.05 2.75 9.23
CA LEU A 303 3.06 2.93 10.28
C LEU A 303 2.56 3.91 11.33
N ALA A 304 2.83 3.61 12.59
CA ALA A 304 2.55 4.50 13.71
C ALA A 304 3.84 4.95 14.40
N VAL A 305 3.85 6.13 15.02
CA VAL A 305 4.94 6.62 15.89
C VAL A 305 6.32 6.42 15.25
N SER A 306 6.47 6.90 14.02
CA SER A 306 7.62 6.58 13.17
C SER A 306 8.35 7.83 12.67
N SER A 307 9.65 7.70 12.40
CA SER A 307 10.45 8.84 11.88
C SER A 307 11.41 8.42 10.78
N ASN A 308 11.76 9.33 9.87
CA ASN A 308 12.65 9.05 8.73
C ASN A 308 12.14 7.84 7.90
N VAL A 309 10.87 7.89 7.50
CA VAL A 309 10.23 6.82 6.74
C VAL A 309 10.31 7.14 5.25
N VAL A 310 10.71 6.17 4.43
CA VAL A 310 10.65 6.27 2.97
C VAL A 310 9.72 5.21 2.40
N MET A 311 8.65 5.65 1.75
CA MET A 311 7.75 4.81 0.97
C MET A 311 7.89 5.22 -0.50
N ARG A 312 8.61 4.43 -1.30
CA ARG A 312 8.91 4.81 -2.69
C ARG A 312 8.71 3.73 -3.74
N ASP A 313 8.29 4.14 -4.93
CA ASP A 313 8.16 3.25 -6.10
C ASP A 313 7.30 2.00 -5.85
N ASN A 314 6.38 2.04 -4.88
CA ASN A 314 5.48 0.92 -4.60
C ASN A 314 4.24 0.97 -5.48
N ARG A 315 3.67 -0.19 -5.81
CA ARG A 315 2.34 -0.31 -6.41
C ARG A 315 1.37 -0.82 -5.35
N VAL A 316 0.42 0.01 -4.93
CA VAL A 316 -0.46 -0.25 -3.79
C VAL A 316 -1.92 -0.17 -4.22
N TYR A 317 -2.61 -1.31 -4.32
CA TYR A 317 -3.90 -1.35 -5.00
C TYR A 317 -4.92 -2.34 -4.44
N ASP A 318 -6.20 -2.03 -4.63
CA ASP A 318 -7.33 -2.90 -4.25
C ASP A 318 -7.34 -3.33 -2.77
N ASN A 319 -6.70 -2.57 -1.88
CA ASN A 319 -6.78 -2.85 -0.45
C ASN A 319 -8.12 -2.35 0.12
N ARG A 320 -8.74 -3.13 1.01
CA ARG A 320 -9.95 -2.69 1.74
C ARG A 320 -9.54 -1.82 2.93
N GLY A 321 -9.05 -0.63 2.64
CA GLY A 321 -8.59 0.38 3.58
C GLY A 321 -7.76 1.44 2.85
N PRO A 322 -6.98 2.24 3.58
CA PRO A 322 -6.00 3.13 2.97
C PRO A 322 -4.90 2.35 2.23
N GLY A 323 -4.32 2.96 1.20
CA GLY A 323 -3.17 2.41 0.49
C GLY A 323 -1.90 2.51 1.33
N LEU A 324 -1.36 3.74 1.42
CA LEU A 324 -0.18 4.08 2.24
C LEU A 324 -0.61 5.00 3.38
N TRP A 325 -0.32 4.63 4.62
CA TRP A 325 -0.75 5.38 5.81
C TRP A 325 0.39 5.57 6.81
N CYS A 326 0.61 6.82 7.22
CA CYS A 326 1.30 7.14 8.48
C CYS A 326 0.30 7.76 9.46
N ASP A 327 0.27 7.22 10.66
CA ASP A 327 -0.64 7.62 11.74
C ASP A 327 0.17 7.91 13.00
N ILE A 328 -0.39 8.69 13.92
CA ILE A 328 0.14 9.01 15.25
C ILE A 328 1.62 9.40 15.24
N GLU A 329 1.91 10.71 15.29
CA GLU A 329 3.26 11.23 15.53
C GLU A 329 4.31 10.76 14.52
N CYS A 330 3.94 10.54 13.27
CA CYS A 330 4.93 10.30 12.22
C CYS A 330 5.66 11.59 11.83
N ARG A 331 6.98 11.50 11.59
CA ARG A 331 7.86 12.65 11.28
C ARG A 331 8.80 12.31 10.13
N ASP A 332 9.10 13.29 9.30
CA ASP A 332 10.09 13.16 8.22
C ASP A 332 9.77 11.96 7.30
N VAL A 333 8.54 11.95 6.78
CA VAL A 333 8.05 10.88 5.89
C VAL A 333 8.14 11.29 4.43
N LEU A 334 8.72 10.44 3.59
CA LEU A 334 8.76 10.61 2.14
C LEU A 334 7.84 9.59 1.46
N TYR A 335 6.88 10.08 0.68
CA TYR A 335 6.08 9.29 -0.26
C TYR A 335 6.45 9.69 -1.68
N GLU A 336 7.18 8.84 -2.40
CA GLU A 336 7.75 9.21 -3.71
C GLU A 336 7.51 8.15 -4.79
N GLY A 337 7.05 8.55 -5.97
CA GLY A 337 7.03 7.63 -7.12
C GLY A 337 6.05 6.46 -7.00
N ASN A 338 5.17 6.45 -5.99
CA ASN A 338 4.24 5.34 -5.77
C ASN A 338 3.07 5.42 -6.75
N ILE A 339 2.50 4.25 -7.06
CA ILE A 339 1.22 4.12 -7.75
C ILE A 339 0.21 3.58 -6.74
N ALA A 340 -0.78 4.37 -6.34
CA ALA A 340 -1.88 3.91 -5.49
C ALA A 340 -3.20 3.91 -6.26
N GLU A 341 -3.86 2.76 -6.35
CA GLU A 341 -5.01 2.57 -7.24
C GLU A 341 -6.14 1.74 -6.63
N GLY A 342 -7.39 2.18 -6.75
CA GLY A 342 -8.54 1.33 -6.38
C GLY A 342 -8.67 0.98 -4.89
N ASN A 343 -7.92 1.64 -4.00
CA ASN A 343 -8.05 1.38 -2.56
C ASN A 343 -9.41 1.91 -2.06
N SER A 344 -10.03 1.19 -1.11
CA SER A 344 -11.36 1.58 -0.64
C SER A 344 -11.36 2.87 0.18
N GLU A 345 -10.22 3.27 0.74
CA GLU A 345 -10.01 4.59 1.33
C GLU A 345 -8.89 5.34 0.59
N ALA A 346 -8.33 6.40 1.18
CA ALA A 346 -7.33 7.23 0.52
C ALA A 346 -6.14 6.41 0.00
N GLY A 347 -5.63 6.78 -1.18
CA GLY A 347 -4.42 6.16 -1.74
C GLY A 347 -3.19 6.45 -0.88
N ILE A 348 -3.08 7.70 -0.41
CA ILE A 348 -2.14 8.12 0.63
C ILE A 348 -2.91 8.83 1.75
N PHE A 349 -2.67 8.43 2.99
CA PHE A 349 -3.25 9.01 4.19
C PHE A 349 -2.16 9.39 5.20
N HIS A 350 -2.01 10.67 5.50
CA HIS A 350 -1.08 11.15 6.52
C HIS A 350 -1.88 11.78 7.66
N GLU A 351 -1.93 11.09 8.80
CA GLU A 351 -2.87 11.37 9.89
C GLU A 351 -2.15 11.70 11.20
N ILE A 352 -2.64 12.72 11.91
CA ILE A 352 -2.18 13.17 13.24
C ILE A 352 -0.65 13.13 13.40
N SER A 353 0.02 13.69 12.39
CA SER A 353 1.45 13.58 12.16
C SER A 353 2.07 14.93 11.77
N PHE A 354 3.36 14.92 11.42
CA PHE A 354 4.16 16.12 11.20
C PHE A 354 4.82 16.07 9.83
N ALA A 355 6.00 16.67 9.68
CA ALA A 355 6.69 16.87 8.41
C ALA A 355 6.64 15.65 7.48
N ALA A 356 6.20 15.89 6.24
CA ALA A 356 6.22 14.89 5.18
C ALA A 356 6.37 15.55 3.81
N VAL A 357 6.94 14.82 2.86
CA VAL A 357 7.00 15.18 1.44
C VAL A 357 6.25 14.11 0.66
N ILE A 358 5.23 14.51 -0.09
CA ILE A 358 4.42 13.61 -0.93
C ILE A 358 4.57 14.08 -2.37
N ARG A 359 5.42 13.39 -3.15
CA ARG A 359 5.76 13.84 -4.49
C ARG A 359 5.81 12.78 -5.56
N ASN A 360 5.53 13.19 -6.80
CA ASN A 360 5.68 12.33 -7.98
C ASN A 360 4.90 11.00 -7.91
N ASN A 361 3.81 10.95 -7.15
CA ASN A 361 2.96 9.76 -7.04
C ASN A 361 1.84 9.80 -8.10
N LYS A 362 1.37 8.61 -8.49
CA LYS A 362 0.18 8.44 -9.34
C LYS A 362 -0.94 7.85 -8.49
N LEU A 363 -2.00 8.62 -8.26
CA LEU A 363 -3.11 8.21 -7.40
C LEU A 363 -4.40 8.15 -8.23
N ARG A 364 -5.01 6.97 -8.32
CA ARG A 364 -6.12 6.74 -9.25
C ARG A 364 -7.26 6.00 -8.55
N HIS A 365 -8.47 6.54 -8.67
CA HIS A 365 -9.68 5.82 -8.29
C HIS A 365 -9.67 5.27 -6.85
N ASN A 366 -9.06 6.01 -5.91
CA ASN A 366 -9.07 5.65 -4.49
C ASN A 366 -10.27 6.27 -3.76
N GLY A 367 -10.46 5.89 -2.49
CA GLY A 367 -11.54 6.44 -1.65
C GLY A 367 -12.91 5.83 -1.95
N LEU A 368 -12.97 4.68 -2.61
CA LEU A 368 -14.20 4.11 -3.17
C LEU A 368 -15.27 3.77 -2.11
N GLY A 369 -14.84 3.33 -0.93
CA GLY A 369 -15.68 2.94 0.21
C GLY A 369 -16.07 4.08 1.16
N LYS A 370 -15.65 5.32 0.90
CA LYS A 370 -15.98 6.51 1.72
C LYS A 370 -16.73 7.58 0.93
N GLY A 371 -17.43 8.46 1.64
CA GLY A 371 -18.12 9.62 1.06
C GLY A 371 -17.56 10.94 1.61
N GLY A 372 -17.96 12.05 0.98
CA GLY A 372 -17.51 13.38 1.36
C GLY A 372 -15.99 13.51 1.33
N PHE A 373 -15.44 14.32 2.24
CA PHE A 373 -14.00 14.60 2.31
C PHE A 373 -13.14 13.38 2.64
N TRP A 374 -13.73 12.31 3.17
CA TRP A 374 -13.03 11.06 3.47
C TRP A 374 -12.92 10.11 2.28
N GLY A 375 -13.68 10.36 1.20
CA GLY A 375 -13.56 9.66 -0.08
C GLY A 375 -12.65 10.43 -1.02
N ASN A 376 -11.34 10.25 -0.90
CA ASN A 376 -10.35 11.04 -1.64
C ASN A 376 -9.17 10.19 -2.16
N ASN A 377 -8.31 10.81 -2.96
CA ASN A 377 -7.06 10.17 -3.40
C ASN A 377 -5.91 10.39 -2.41
N LEU A 378 -5.83 11.58 -1.82
CA LEU A 378 -4.79 11.96 -0.88
C LEU A 378 -5.41 12.73 0.27
N LEU A 379 -5.21 12.24 1.50
CA LEU A 379 -5.72 12.85 2.72
C LEU A 379 -4.57 13.25 3.65
N ILE A 380 -4.54 14.53 4.03
CA ILE A 380 -3.75 15.03 5.15
C ILE A 380 -4.73 15.38 6.26
N ALA A 381 -4.73 14.64 7.36
CA ALA A 381 -5.64 14.92 8.46
C ALA A 381 -4.90 15.24 9.75
N ALA A 382 -5.27 16.36 10.38
CA ALA A 382 -4.70 16.84 11.64
C ALA A 382 -3.17 16.81 11.63
N SER A 383 -2.56 17.18 10.50
CA SER A 383 -1.11 17.07 10.28
C SER A 383 -0.52 18.38 9.78
N GLN A 384 0.76 18.60 10.10
CA GLN A 384 1.43 19.85 9.80
C GLN A 384 2.78 19.69 9.09
N ASP A 385 3.19 20.77 8.43
CA ASP A 385 4.48 20.90 7.74
C ASP A 385 4.63 19.89 6.57
N VAL A 386 3.53 19.62 5.86
CA VAL A 386 3.50 18.68 4.72
C VAL A 386 3.61 19.41 3.38
N ASP A 387 4.50 18.96 2.51
CA ASP A 387 4.72 19.49 1.16
C ASP A 387 4.26 18.46 0.11
N VAL A 388 3.30 18.82 -0.74
CA VAL A 388 2.62 17.91 -1.68
C VAL A 388 2.72 18.43 -3.10
N TYR A 389 3.53 17.78 -3.95
CA TYR A 389 3.76 18.27 -5.31
C TYR A 389 4.10 17.25 -6.39
N GLY A 390 3.86 17.62 -7.65
CA GLY A 390 4.20 16.76 -8.80
C GLY A 390 3.40 15.47 -8.87
N ASN A 391 2.30 15.35 -8.11
CA ASN A 391 1.47 14.15 -8.13
C ASN A 391 0.44 14.22 -9.28
N GLU A 392 0.18 13.06 -9.90
CA GLU A 392 -0.85 12.88 -10.94
C GLU A 392 -2.05 12.15 -10.32
N LEU A 393 -3.22 12.78 -10.33
CA LEU A 393 -4.43 12.23 -9.73
C LEU A 393 -5.50 11.97 -10.79
N ILE A 394 -6.12 10.78 -10.77
CA ILE A 394 -7.39 10.50 -11.45
C ILE A 394 -8.46 10.27 -10.38
N VAL A 395 -9.36 11.24 -10.28
CA VAL A 395 -10.39 11.30 -9.24
C VAL A 395 -11.71 10.78 -9.79
N SER A 396 -12.17 9.66 -9.25
CA SER A 396 -13.47 9.07 -9.60
C SER A 396 -14.61 10.05 -9.35
N ALA A 397 -15.69 9.93 -10.13
CA ALA A 397 -16.89 10.71 -9.92
C ALA A 397 -17.42 10.59 -8.47
N GLY A 398 -17.72 11.73 -7.85
CA GLY A 398 -18.19 11.80 -6.47
C GLY A 398 -17.10 11.64 -5.40
N LYS A 399 -15.82 11.58 -5.78
CA LYS A 399 -14.66 11.55 -4.88
C LYS A 399 -13.88 12.86 -4.96
N CYS A 400 -12.96 13.03 -4.02
CA CYS A 400 -12.12 14.21 -3.91
C CYS A 400 -10.67 13.94 -4.33
N GLY A 401 -9.96 14.98 -4.75
CA GLY A 401 -8.53 14.95 -5.08
C GLY A 401 -7.68 14.95 -3.81
N VAL A 402 -6.92 16.04 -3.62
CA VAL A 402 -6.20 16.32 -2.38
C VAL A 402 -7.13 17.00 -1.39
N ILE A 403 -7.21 16.45 -0.17
CA ILE A 403 -8.03 16.98 0.92
C ILE A 403 -7.20 17.13 2.19
N LEU A 404 -7.39 18.27 2.87
CA LEU A 404 -6.93 18.53 4.22
C LEU A 404 -8.11 18.51 5.20
N VAL A 405 -7.98 17.84 6.34
CA VAL A 405 -9.02 17.85 7.39
C VAL A 405 -8.41 18.10 8.76
N ASP A 406 -8.86 19.13 9.46
CA ASP A 406 -8.66 19.19 10.91
C ASP A 406 -9.80 18.50 11.66
N GLN A 407 -9.46 17.77 12.72
CA GLN A 407 -10.38 16.95 13.49
C GLN A 407 -10.37 17.29 14.98
N GLY A 408 -9.61 18.31 15.41
CA GLY A 408 -9.46 18.66 16.82
C GLY A 408 -8.88 17.53 17.68
N ARG A 409 -8.08 16.65 17.06
CA ARG A 409 -7.47 15.50 17.74
C ARG A 409 -6.40 15.97 18.71
N ARG A 410 -6.32 15.30 19.86
CA ARG A 410 -5.33 15.61 20.90
C ARG A 410 -4.22 14.57 20.91
N THR A 411 -3.01 15.04 21.18
CA THR A 411 -1.85 14.22 21.55
C THR A 411 -2.09 13.56 22.92
N LYS A 412 -1.19 12.66 23.32
CA LYS A 412 -1.20 12.11 24.69
C LYS A 412 -0.94 13.16 25.76
N SER A 413 -0.19 14.22 25.45
CA SER A 413 0.04 15.36 26.36
C SER A 413 -1.17 16.29 26.46
N GLY A 414 -2.21 16.09 25.64
CA GLY A 414 -3.44 16.89 25.63
C GLY A 414 -3.40 18.10 24.68
N GLU A 415 -2.26 18.34 24.02
CA GLU A 415 -2.13 19.37 22.98
C GLU A 415 -2.92 18.99 21.73
N LEU A 416 -3.40 19.97 20.97
CA LEU A 416 -4.08 19.71 19.71
C LEU A 416 -3.05 19.47 18.60
N TYR A 417 -3.25 18.38 17.86
CA TYR A 417 -2.73 18.30 16.50
C TYR A 417 -3.34 19.42 15.66
N LYS A 418 -2.60 19.92 14.67
CA LYS A 418 -3.05 21.04 13.83
C LYS A 418 -2.83 20.73 12.38
N THR A 419 -3.84 21.02 11.57
CA THR A 419 -3.74 21.03 10.11
C THR A 419 -3.21 22.38 9.66
N ARG A 420 -1.89 22.55 9.61
CA ARG A 420 -1.23 23.84 9.35
C ARG A 420 0.10 23.71 8.62
N ASN A 421 0.57 24.78 8.01
CA ASN A 421 1.82 24.86 7.24
C ASN A 421 1.92 23.80 6.15
N ASN A 422 0.77 23.40 5.59
CA ASN A 422 0.75 22.43 4.51
C ASN A 422 0.71 23.16 3.17
N HIS A 423 1.53 22.71 2.22
CA HIS A 423 1.67 23.32 0.91
C HIS A 423 1.34 22.29 -0.16
N ILE A 424 0.26 22.55 -0.90
CA ILE A 424 -0.23 21.69 -1.96
C ILE A 424 -0.03 22.43 -3.26
N HIS A 425 0.90 21.98 -4.10
CA HIS A 425 1.26 22.70 -5.30
C HIS A 425 1.75 21.81 -6.44
N ASP A 426 1.69 22.30 -7.68
CA ASP A 426 2.20 21.59 -8.86
C ASP A 426 1.64 20.16 -9.04
N ASN A 427 0.41 19.90 -8.58
CA ASN A 427 -0.28 18.62 -8.80
C ASN A 427 -1.20 18.70 -10.02
N ASP A 428 -1.30 17.62 -10.79
CA ASP A 428 -2.20 17.50 -11.93
C ASP A 428 -3.36 16.56 -11.58
N MET A 429 -4.56 17.12 -11.39
CA MET A 429 -5.75 16.42 -10.93
C MET A 429 -6.81 16.38 -12.02
N LYS A 430 -7.07 15.18 -12.56
CA LYS A 430 -8.18 14.93 -13.48
C LYS A 430 -9.39 14.40 -12.74
N PHE A 431 -10.54 15.07 -12.85
CA PHE A 431 -11.79 14.64 -12.25
C PHE A 431 -12.72 14.02 -13.30
N GLU A 432 -13.22 12.83 -13.01
CA GLU A 432 -14.22 12.11 -13.83
C GLU A 432 -15.66 12.53 -13.50
N GLY A 433 -15.84 13.46 -12.56
CA GLY A 433 -17.12 14.07 -12.20
C GLY A 433 -16.92 15.48 -11.63
N ALA A 434 -17.83 15.90 -10.75
CA ALA A 434 -17.74 17.17 -10.02
C ALA A 434 -16.38 17.31 -9.29
N VAL A 435 -15.82 18.53 -9.29
CA VAL A 435 -14.57 18.81 -8.55
C VAL A 435 -14.86 18.81 -7.05
N CYS A 436 -14.00 18.11 -6.31
CA CYS A 436 -13.88 18.21 -4.87
C CYS A 436 -12.39 18.22 -4.47
N ALA A 437 -11.92 19.32 -3.90
CA ALA A 437 -10.57 19.45 -3.34
C ALA A 437 -10.57 20.54 -2.25
N GLY A 438 -9.45 20.69 -1.53
CA GLY A 438 -9.27 21.78 -0.58
C GLY A 438 -9.13 21.30 0.86
N ALA A 439 -9.61 22.11 1.81
CA ALA A 439 -9.33 21.92 3.22
C ALA A 439 -10.56 22.25 4.08
N ALA A 440 -10.83 21.44 5.11
CA ALA A 440 -11.97 21.62 6.00
C ALA A 440 -11.61 21.36 7.47
N SER A 441 -12.39 21.94 8.38
CA SER A 441 -12.29 21.68 9.82
C SER A 441 -13.58 21.01 10.30
N ASP A 442 -13.47 19.81 10.89
CA ASP A 442 -14.59 18.99 11.39
C ASP A 442 -14.92 19.29 12.88
N VAL A 443 -14.37 20.37 13.43
CA VAL A 443 -14.62 20.77 14.82
C VAL A 443 -15.69 21.85 14.92
N GLY A 444 -16.33 21.93 16.09
CA GLY A 444 -17.26 23.03 16.41
C GLY A 444 -16.57 24.40 16.51
N PRO A 445 -17.32 25.50 16.39
CA PRO A 445 -16.76 26.86 16.39
C PRO A 445 -16.02 27.25 17.67
N ASP A 446 -16.35 26.61 18.81
CA ASP A 446 -15.69 26.88 20.09
C ASP A 446 -14.35 26.13 20.26
N ASN A 447 -13.98 25.27 19.30
CA ASN A 447 -12.71 24.56 19.34
C ASN A 447 -11.56 25.46 18.89
N ALA A 448 -10.40 25.37 19.55
CA ALA A 448 -9.22 26.15 19.19
C ALA A 448 -8.70 25.90 17.75
N ASN A 449 -9.11 24.79 17.12
CA ASN A 449 -8.82 24.48 15.72
C ASN A 449 -9.95 24.86 14.75
N ALA A 450 -10.99 25.58 15.19
CA ALA A 450 -12.14 25.92 14.34
C ALA A 450 -11.73 26.61 13.04
N ASP A 451 -10.78 27.54 13.12
CA ASP A 451 -10.31 28.36 11.99
C ASP A 451 -8.85 28.02 11.59
N VAL A 452 -8.36 26.83 11.98
CA VAL A 452 -6.96 26.44 11.75
C VAL A 452 -6.65 26.26 10.27
N ILE A 453 -7.65 25.95 9.45
CA ILE A 453 -7.46 25.81 8.01
C ILE A 453 -7.05 27.15 7.41
N GLU A 454 -7.80 28.20 7.74
CA GLU A 454 -7.63 29.55 7.23
C GLU A 454 -6.43 30.26 7.87
N THR A 455 -6.23 30.10 9.17
CA THR A 455 -5.19 30.81 9.93
C THR A 455 -3.88 30.04 10.03
N GLY A 456 -3.89 28.74 9.72
CA GLY A 456 -2.76 27.84 9.87
C GLY A 456 -1.75 27.90 8.73
N ASN A 457 -1.74 28.93 7.88
CA ASN A 457 -0.78 29.03 6.77
C ASN A 457 -0.80 27.78 5.85
N ASN A 458 -1.97 27.17 5.66
CA ASN A 458 -2.17 26.17 4.62
C ASN A 458 -2.26 26.88 3.27
N ARG A 459 -1.76 26.25 2.21
CA ARG A 459 -1.66 26.85 0.88
C ARG A 459 -1.97 25.85 -0.20
N PHE A 460 -2.73 26.30 -1.18
CA PHE A 460 -2.99 25.64 -2.45
C PHE A 460 -2.59 26.61 -3.55
N ASP A 461 -1.64 26.24 -4.42
CA ASP A 461 -1.21 27.09 -5.53
C ASP A 461 -0.57 26.27 -6.66
N HIS A 462 -0.57 26.76 -7.90
CA HIS A 462 0.01 26.08 -9.06
C HIS A 462 -0.57 24.68 -9.36
N ASN A 463 -1.73 24.30 -8.81
CA ASN A 463 -2.34 23.01 -9.14
C ASN A 463 -3.14 23.12 -10.44
N ILE A 464 -3.19 22.01 -11.18
CA ILE A 464 -3.97 21.88 -12.41
C ILE A 464 -5.19 21.00 -12.12
N TYR A 465 -6.38 21.55 -12.35
CA TYR A 465 -7.65 20.85 -12.21
C TYR A 465 -8.24 20.63 -13.60
N ARG A 466 -8.30 19.38 -14.05
CA ARG A 466 -8.84 19.00 -15.38
C ARG A 466 -10.22 18.40 -15.24
N ILE A 467 -11.20 18.95 -15.96
CA ILE A 467 -12.58 18.47 -15.96
C ILE A 467 -13.16 18.41 -17.38
N SER A 468 -14.10 17.49 -17.59
CA SER A 468 -14.91 17.45 -18.80
C SER A 468 -16.01 18.52 -18.75
N ARG A 469 -16.43 19.03 -19.91
CA ARG A 469 -17.65 19.86 -20.00
C ARG A 469 -18.85 19.15 -19.34
N GLY A 470 -19.53 19.84 -18.43
CA GLY A 470 -20.67 19.30 -17.68
C GLY A 470 -20.34 18.72 -16.31
N SER A 471 -19.05 18.59 -15.95
CA SER A 471 -18.58 18.18 -14.61
C SER A 471 -18.82 19.28 -13.56
N THR A 472 -20.09 19.51 -13.25
CA THR A 472 -20.56 20.47 -12.25
C THR A 472 -21.15 19.74 -11.05
N PRO A 473 -21.12 20.34 -9.84
CA PRO A 473 -20.50 21.63 -9.52
C PRO A 473 -18.97 21.54 -9.37
N VAL A 474 -18.28 22.66 -9.57
CA VAL A 474 -16.84 22.80 -9.25
C VAL A 474 -16.75 23.37 -7.83
N ARG A 475 -16.29 22.57 -6.85
CA ARG A 475 -16.30 22.96 -5.43
C ARG A 475 -14.96 22.72 -4.76
N PHE A 476 -14.55 23.73 -4.02
CA PHE A 476 -13.36 23.72 -3.18
C PHE A 476 -13.75 24.01 -1.74
N ALA A 477 -13.30 23.18 -0.81
CA ALA A 477 -13.47 23.44 0.62
C ALA A 477 -12.38 24.39 1.11
N TRP A 478 -12.76 25.36 1.92
CA TRP A 478 -11.82 26.17 2.68
C TRP A 478 -12.41 26.51 4.06
N GLY A 479 -11.96 25.76 5.06
CA GLY A 479 -12.51 25.83 6.42
C GLY A 479 -13.98 25.41 6.44
N ARG A 480 -14.87 26.35 6.74
CA ARG A 480 -16.34 26.14 6.69
C ARG A 480 -16.97 26.57 5.37
N ALA A 481 -16.22 27.21 4.48
CA ALA A 481 -16.73 27.68 3.20
C ALA A 481 -16.60 26.60 2.13
N VAL A 482 -17.55 26.62 1.19
CA VAL A 482 -17.43 25.93 -0.09
C VAL A 482 -17.41 27.00 -1.18
N LEU A 483 -16.30 27.04 -1.93
CA LEU A 483 -15.99 28.05 -2.92
C LEU A 483 -16.08 27.43 -4.32
N ASP A 484 -16.50 28.23 -5.30
CA ASP A 484 -16.22 27.95 -6.71
C ASP A 484 -14.81 28.45 -7.06
N TRP A 485 -14.40 28.29 -8.32
CA TRP A 485 -13.07 28.67 -8.79
C TRP A 485 -12.77 30.16 -8.60
N ASP A 486 -13.69 31.04 -8.99
CA ASP A 486 -13.47 32.48 -8.89
C ASP A 486 -13.33 32.89 -7.43
N ARG A 487 -14.21 32.40 -6.54
CA ARG A 487 -14.14 32.72 -5.11
C ARG A 487 -12.90 32.12 -4.43
N LEU A 488 -12.43 30.96 -4.88
CA LEU A 488 -11.17 30.36 -4.43
C LEU A 488 -10.00 31.31 -4.73
N GLN A 489 -9.93 31.82 -5.97
CA GLN A 489 -8.91 32.79 -6.37
C GLN A 489 -9.06 34.13 -5.63
N HIS A 490 -10.27 34.65 -5.42
CA HIS A 490 -10.44 35.87 -4.61
C HIS A 490 -10.01 35.69 -3.15
N ALA A 491 -10.05 34.45 -2.62
CA ALA A 491 -9.56 34.12 -1.29
C ALA A 491 -8.02 33.95 -1.22
N GLY A 492 -7.29 34.18 -2.33
CA GLY A 492 -5.84 34.08 -2.38
C GLY A 492 -5.29 32.66 -2.58
N LEU A 493 -6.16 31.68 -2.85
CA LEU A 493 -5.79 30.30 -3.15
C LEU A 493 -5.74 30.10 -4.67
N GLU A 494 -4.89 29.19 -5.15
CA GLU A 494 -4.74 28.88 -6.58
C GLU A 494 -4.56 30.12 -7.46
N GLN A 495 -3.80 31.12 -6.98
CA GLN A 495 -3.51 32.34 -7.77
C GLN A 495 -2.82 32.02 -9.09
N ASN A 496 -1.96 31.01 -9.05
CA ASN A 496 -1.22 30.51 -10.20
C ASN A 496 -1.73 29.13 -10.65
N GLY A 497 -2.84 28.67 -10.07
CA GLY A 497 -3.50 27.42 -10.45
C GLY A 497 -4.27 27.54 -11.77
N SER A 498 -4.65 26.40 -12.33
CA SER A 498 -5.39 26.33 -13.59
C SER A 498 -6.58 25.39 -13.51
N LEU A 499 -7.77 25.88 -13.86
CA LEU A 499 -8.95 25.06 -14.14
C LEU A 499 -9.10 24.87 -15.64
N LEU A 500 -8.84 23.65 -16.13
CA LEU A 500 -8.89 23.28 -17.53
C LEU A 500 -10.18 22.50 -17.82
N VAL A 501 -11.06 23.10 -18.62
CA VAL A 501 -12.30 22.46 -19.07
C VAL A 501 -12.12 21.96 -20.50
N HIS A 502 -12.21 20.65 -20.69
CA HIS A 502 -12.05 20.00 -21.99
C HIS A 502 -13.39 19.52 -22.57
#